data_AF-A0A6P6GHH3-F1
#
_entry.id   AF-A0A6P6GHH3-F1
#
_cell.length_a   1.000
_cell.length_b   1.000
_cell.length_c   1.000
_cell.angle_alpha   90.00
_cell.angle_beta   90.00
_cell.angle_gamma   90.00
#
_symmetry.space_group_name_H-M   'P 1'
#
loop_
_entity.id
_entity.type
_entity.pdbx_description
1 polymer ?
#
loop_
_entity_poly.entity_id
_entity_poly.type
_entity_poly.pdbx_seq_one_letter_code
_entity_poly.pdbx_strand_id
1 'polypeptide(L)'
;MRVRVAYYIAQALDHCNTENRKIYHDLNAYRVLFDEDGDPRLSSFGLMKNSRDGKSYSTNLAYTPPEFLRTVKSEESCQDKYKKEIVKILL
;
A
#
# COMPACT_ATOMS: atom_id res chain seq x y z
N MET A 1 -13.76 -6.07 -13.57
CA MET A 1 -13.10 -4.81 -13.16
C MET A 1 -12.07 -4.99 -12.04
N ARG A 2 -12.33 -5.76 -10.97
CA ARG A 2 -11.39 -5.94 -9.83
C ARG A 2 -10.00 -6.47 -10.21
N VAL A 3 -9.92 -7.42 -11.15
CA VAL A 3 -8.64 -7.99 -11.63
C VAL A 3 -7.76 -6.94 -12.32
N ARG A 4 -8.37 -6.02 -13.10
CA ARG A 4 -7.65 -4.90 -13.73
C ARG A 4 -7.06 -3.98 -12.66
N VAL A 5 -7.84 -3.65 -11.63
CA VAL A 5 -7.34 -2.85 -10.50
C VAL A 5 -6.14 -3.54 -9.82
N ALA A 6 -6.28 -4.81 -9.45
CA ALA A 6 -5.20 -5.57 -8.81
C ALA A 6 -3.92 -5.60 -9.66
N TYR A 7 -4.05 -5.80 -10.98
CA TYR A 7 -2.93 -5.80 -11.91
C TYR A 7 -2.17 -4.45 -11.94
N TYR A 8 -2.88 -3.34 -12.10
CA TYR A 8 -2.27 -2.01 -12.15
C TYR A 8 -1.62 -1.61 -10.81
N ILE A 9 -2.25 -1.97 -9.68
CA ILE A 9 -1.65 -1.72 -8.36
C ILE A 9 -0.39 -2.55 -8.16
N ALA A 10 -0.38 -3.83 -8.57
CA ALA A 10 0.82 -4.65 -8.54
C ALA A 10 1.96 -4.04 -9.38
N GLN A 11 1.65 -3.57 -10.60
CA GLN A 11 2.61 -2.93 -11.48
C GLN A 11 3.16 -1.62 -10.89
N ALA A 12 2.31 -0.79 -10.29
CA ALA A 12 2.73 0.46 -9.66
C ALA A 12 3.67 0.20 -8.47
N LEU A 13 3.39 -0.81 -7.66
CA LEU A 13 4.24 -1.19 -6.52
C LEU A 13 5.57 -1.80 -6.96
N ASP A 14 5.57 -2.60 -8.02
CA ASP A 14 6.80 -3.14 -8.59
C ASP A 14 7.70 -2.03 -9.15
N HIS A 15 7.11 -1.06 -9.85
CA HIS A 15 7.82 0.14 -10.29
C HIS A 15 8.40 0.95 -9.12
N CYS A 16 7.63 1.13 -8.04
CA CYS A 16 8.16 1.78 -6.83
C CYS A 16 9.34 1.00 -6.21
N ASN A 17 9.28 -0.33 -6.25
CA ASN A 17 10.37 -1.18 -5.76
C ASN A 17 11.64 -1.03 -6.61
N THR A 18 11.51 -0.97 -7.94
CA THR A 18 12.66 -0.72 -8.86
C THR A 18 13.29 0.65 -8.64
N GLU A 19 12.50 1.65 -8.26
CA GLU A 19 12.94 3.03 -7.96
C GLU A 19 13.49 3.20 -6.53
N ASN A 20 13.80 2.09 -5.82
CA ASN A 20 14.22 2.08 -4.41
C ASN A 20 13.20 2.70 -3.42
N ARG A 21 11.95 2.88 -3.82
CA ARG A 21 10.84 3.33 -2.95
C ARG A 21 10.08 2.13 -2.41
N LYS A 22 10.76 1.35 -1.58
CA LYS A 22 10.29 0.05 -1.09
C LYS A 22 9.16 0.13 -0.06
N ILE A 23 8.72 1.30 0.36
CA ILE A 23 7.72 1.43 1.43
C ILE A 23 6.55 2.28 0.93
N TYR A 24 5.37 1.66 0.92
CA TYR A 24 4.09 2.30 0.69
C TYR A 24 3.29 2.19 1.99
N HIS A 25 3.01 3.35 2.57
CA HIS A 25 2.27 3.47 3.80
C HIS A 25 0.77 3.32 3.54
N ASP A 26 0.11 2.53 4.37
CA ASP A 26 -1.36 2.50 4.45
C ASP A 26 -2.05 2.20 3.10
N LEU A 27 -1.60 1.13 2.42
CA LEU A 27 -2.26 0.64 1.20
C LEU A 27 -3.67 0.16 1.55
N ASN A 28 -4.68 0.79 0.96
CA ASN A 28 -6.09 0.44 1.12
C ASN A 28 -6.88 0.93 -0.12
N ALA A 29 -8.17 0.60 -0.20
CA ALA A 29 -9.01 0.97 -1.35
C ALA A 29 -9.10 2.49 -1.59
N TYR A 30 -9.00 3.33 -0.55
CA TYR A 30 -9.01 4.79 -0.68
C TYR A 30 -7.74 5.34 -1.33
N ARG A 31 -6.67 4.54 -1.41
CA ARG A 31 -5.43 4.91 -2.10
C ARG A 31 -5.45 4.58 -3.59
N VAL A 32 -6.48 3.87 -4.06
CA VAL A 32 -6.71 3.56 -5.47
C VAL A 32 -7.62 4.62 -6.05
N LEU A 33 -7.11 5.37 -7.02
CA LEU A 33 -7.80 6.43 -7.73
C LEU A 33 -8.08 5.98 -9.16
N PHE A 34 -9.00 6.65 -9.85
CA PHE A 34 -9.22 6.46 -11.28
C PHE A 34 -8.96 7.78 -12.00
N ASP A 35 -8.29 7.71 -13.15
CA ASP A 35 -8.08 8.88 -13.99
C ASP A 35 -9.28 9.17 -14.91
N GLU A 36 -9.10 10.14 -15.81
CA GLU A 36 -10.12 10.55 -16.78
C GLU A 36 -10.54 9.43 -17.73
N ASP A 37 -9.65 8.47 -18.01
CA ASP A 37 -9.90 7.30 -18.86
C ASP A 37 -10.51 6.12 -18.06
N GLY A 38 -10.68 6.29 -16.75
CA GLY A 38 -11.17 5.25 -15.84
C GLY A 38 -10.12 4.18 -15.53
N ASP A 39 -8.83 4.48 -15.73
CA ASP A 39 -7.72 3.61 -15.42
C ASP A 39 -7.30 3.73 -13.94
N PRO A 40 -7.09 2.60 -13.23
CA PRO A 40 -6.72 2.60 -11.82
C PRO A 40 -5.27 3.10 -11.62
N ARG A 41 -5.11 4.06 -10.72
CA ARG A 41 -3.83 4.66 -10.31
C ARG A 41 -3.62 4.53 -8.81
N LEU A 42 -2.37 4.31 -8.40
CA LEU A 42 -1.97 4.31 -7.00
C LEU A 42 -1.55 5.72 -6.56
N SER A 43 -2.13 6.22 -5.48
CA SER A 43 -1.80 7.55 -4.93
C SER A 43 -0.32 7.66 -4.53
N SER A 44 0.37 8.74 -4.93
CA SER A 44 1.78 8.94 -4.55
C SER A 44 1.96 9.33 -3.06
N PHE A 45 0.90 9.78 -2.37
CA PHE A 45 0.98 10.18 -0.97
C PHE A 45 1.37 9.05 -0.02
N GLY A 46 1.10 7.79 -0.38
CA GLY A 46 1.54 6.63 0.41
C GLY A 46 3.05 6.40 0.38
N LEU A 47 3.78 6.98 -0.60
CA LEU A 47 5.25 6.87 -0.70
C LEU A 47 5.99 7.87 0.20
N MET A 48 5.30 8.89 0.70
CA MET A 48 5.89 9.92 1.54
C MET A 48 5.96 9.42 2.99
N LYS A 49 7.11 9.61 3.64
CA LYS A 49 7.22 9.38 5.10
C LYS A 49 6.42 10.46 5.82
N ASN A 50 5.29 10.08 6.40
CA ASN A 50 4.55 10.96 7.30
C ASN A 50 5.29 11.02 8.64
N SER A 51 5.96 12.15 8.89
CA SER A 51 6.74 12.48 10.10
C SER A 51 8.02 11.65 10.32
N ARG A 52 9.06 12.31 10.83
CA ARG A 52 10.33 11.71 11.30
C ARG A 52 10.12 10.62 12.36
N ASP A 53 8.97 10.60 13.04
CA ASP A 53 8.70 9.74 14.20
C ASP A 53 7.84 8.49 13.91
N GLY A 54 7.44 8.23 12.66
CA GLY A 54 6.78 6.97 12.27
C GLY A 54 5.40 6.71 12.92
N LYS A 55 4.72 7.73 13.45
CA LYS A 55 3.44 7.62 14.18
C LYS A 55 2.19 8.00 13.39
N SER A 56 2.28 8.21 12.08
CA SER A 56 1.12 8.64 11.28
C SER A 56 0.42 7.45 10.62
N TYR A 57 -0.38 6.73 11.40
CA TYR A 57 -1.32 5.73 10.89
C TYR A 57 -2.67 6.42 10.61
N SER A 58 -3.07 6.47 9.34
CA SER A 58 -4.38 7.01 8.92
C SER A 58 -5.48 5.93 8.92
N THR A 59 -5.12 4.67 9.15
CA THR A 59 -6.04 3.54 9.20
C THR A 59 -6.52 3.31 10.63
N ASN A 60 -7.81 3.04 10.76
CA ASN A 60 -8.45 2.66 12.01
C ASN A 60 -7.72 1.43 12.60
N LEU A 61 -7.31 1.49 13.86
CA LEU A 61 -6.43 0.49 14.51
C LEU A 61 -7.00 -0.94 14.44
N ALA A 62 -8.31 -1.07 14.23
CA ALA A 62 -9.03 -2.33 14.05
C ALA A 62 -8.61 -3.13 12.81
N TYR A 63 -8.03 -2.50 11.78
CA TYR A 63 -7.58 -3.15 10.55
C TYR A 63 -6.07 -3.29 10.44
N THR A 64 -5.35 -2.75 11.43
CA THR A 64 -3.90 -2.86 11.52
C THR A 64 -3.57 -4.20 12.16
N PRO A 65 -2.96 -5.14 11.42
CA PRO A 65 -2.69 -6.44 11.99
C PRO A 65 -1.62 -6.29 13.12
N PRO A 66 -1.72 -7.08 14.20
CA PRO A 66 -1.08 -6.82 15.49
C PRO A 66 0.45 -6.77 15.43
N GLU A 67 1.06 -7.36 14.40
CA GLU A 67 2.47 -7.20 14.07
C GLU A 67 2.86 -5.73 13.94
N PHE A 68 2.07 -4.86 13.31
CA PHE A 68 2.37 -3.43 13.14
C PHE A 68 2.32 -2.63 14.44
N LEU A 69 1.56 -3.09 15.43
CA LEU A 69 1.53 -2.50 16.77
C LEU A 69 2.73 -2.92 17.61
N ARG A 70 3.26 -4.12 17.36
CA ARG A 70 4.42 -4.69 18.06
C ARG A 70 5.75 -4.31 17.42
N THR A 71 5.75 -3.95 16.14
CA THR A 71 6.97 -3.72 15.39
C THR A 71 7.12 -2.28 14.93
N VAL A 72 7.76 -1.53 15.82
CA VAL A 72 8.69 -0.46 15.41
C VAL A 72 9.92 -1.06 14.67
N LYS A 73 9.98 -2.39 14.43
CA LYS A 73 11.23 -3.07 14.04
C LYS A 73 11.15 -4.46 13.37
N SER A 74 10.11 -4.81 12.63
CA SER A 74 10.16 -6.01 11.76
C SER A 74 9.90 -5.59 10.32
N GLU A 75 10.99 -5.61 9.56
CA GLU A 75 10.99 -5.62 8.12
C GLU A 75 10.38 -6.95 7.64
N GLU A 76 9.06 -7.12 7.74
CA GLU A 76 8.39 -8.04 6.83
C GLU A 76 8.71 -7.54 5.41
N SER A 77 9.14 -8.45 4.53
CA SER A 77 9.44 -8.11 3.15
C SER A 77 8.23 -7.38 2.56
N CYS A 78 8.47 -6.14 2.13
CA CYS A 78 7.55 -5.26 1.44
C CYS A 78 6.63 -6.00 0.44
N GLN A 79 7.17 -7.00 -0.27
CA GLN A 79 6.43 -7.83 -1.22
C GLN A 79 5.32 -8.68 -0.59
N ASP A 80 5.55 -9.34 0.53
CA ASP A 80 4.54 -10.22 1.13
C ASP A 80 3.42 -9.43 1.79
N LYS A 81 3.72 -8.22 2.29
CA LYS A 81 2.71 -7.28 2.75
C LYS A 81 1.78 -6.84 1.61
N TYR A 82 2.32 -6.50 0.45
CA TYR A 82 1.50 -6.08 -0.69
C TYR A 82 0.70 -7.21 -1.31
N LYS A 83 1.22 -8.44 -1.33
CA LYS A 83 0.43 -9.61 -1.78
C LYS A 83 -0.84 -9.79 -0.96
N LYS A 84 -0.74 -9.72 0.37
CA LYS A 84 -1.91 -9.83 1.27
C LYS A 84 -2.94 -8.74 0.98
N GLU A 85 -2.48 -7.51 0.72
CA GLU A 85 -3.38 -6.37 0.50
C GLU A 85 -4.02 -6.36 -0.90
N ILE A 86 -3.27 -6.75 -1.94
CA ILE A 86 -3.80 -6.95 -3.29
C ILE A 86 -4.85 -8.07 -3.29
N VAL A 87 -4.65 -9.14 -2.51
CA VAL A 87 -5.66 -10.19 -2.35
C VAL A 87 -6.94 -9.64 -1.72
N LYS A 88 -6.86 -8.71 -0.76
CA LYS A 88 -8.07 -8.04 -0.22
C LYS A 88 -8.79 -7.16 -1.24
N ILE A 89 -8.10 -6.60 -2.24
CA ILE A 89 -8.75 -5.86 -3.35
C ILE A 89 -9.54 -6.81 -4.27
N LEU A 90 -9.12 -8.08 -4.34
CA LEU A 90 -9.74 -9.09 -5.18
C LEU A 90 -10.99 -9.74 -4.54
N LEU A 91 -10.98 -9.93 -3.21
CA LEU A 91 -12.09 -10.51 -2.43
C LEU A 91 -13.20 -9.48 -2.17
#